data_AF-A0A0C3CJR2-F1
#
_entry.id   AF-A0A0C3CJR2-F1
#
_cell.length_a   1.000
_cell.length_b   1.000
_cell.length_c   1.000
_cell.angle_alpha   90.00
_cell.angle_beta   90.00
_cell.angle_gamma   90.00
#
_symmetry.space_group_name_H-M   'P 1'
#
loop_
_entity.id
_entity.type
_entity.pdbx_description
1 polymer ?
#
loop_
_entity_poly.entity_id
_entity_poly.type
_entity_poly.pdbx_seq_one_letter_code
_entity_poly.pdbx_strand_id
1 'polypeptide(L)'
;MADVLGVAASVAGLMTIADSIVRIGFKFIKDVKEAEKSCDYLRCARTTLLEILAGQDNISDGLQGIKLGLEADRAERRKIVISEERQKMLRILGDVDARKWQDSNIRLRQPGTGIWFTDGVDFKSWLSTDESKLWINGIPVAFFYCDYKDPRTQEPLNILGAFARQLIMQNERCFTQLSEFCGHHTMSDGSTRNPTSEELCGLIRNLSKHFHTTIIVVDGLDEITHSRAEVTRDLSSLNSKGGKIKTLFASRPEVDLGYELEDFVQVSIAAMSSDLRLYVASEIERRTRERRLRIRDPTLKDHIMTTLVKGADGM
;
A
#
# COMPACT_ATOMS: atom_id res chain seq x y z
N MET A 1 -46.84 19.60 88.04
CA MET A 1 -46.82 18.61 86.94
C MET A 1 -46.03 19.20 85.80
N ALA A 2 -44.71 19.07 85.87
CA ALA A 2 -43.80 19.59 84.85
C ALA A 2 -43.71 18.57 83.71
N ASP A 3 -44.19 18.97 82.55
CA ASP A 3 -43.76 18.61 81.19
C ASP A 3 -43.03 17.26 80.94
N VAL A 4 -43.58 16.14 81.40
CA VAL A 4 -43.07 14.78 81.07
C VAL A 4 -43.25 14.47 79.56
N LEU A 5 -44.25 15.09 78.93
CA LEU A 5 -44.51 14.97 77.49
C LEU A 5 -43.49 15.73 76.63
N GLY A 6 -43.01 16.90 77.05
CA GLY A 6 -41.94 17.65 76.36
C GLY A 6 -40.57 17.00 76.43
N VAL A 7 -40.22 16.38 77.58
CA VAL A 7 -38.95 15.63 77.71
C VAL A 7 -38.95 14.35 76.89
N ALA A 8 -40.06 13.60 76.86
CA ALA A 8 -40.19 12.40 76.04
C ALA A 8 -40.16 12.72 74.53
N ALA A 9 -40.77 13.82 74.10
CA ALA A 9 -40.73 14.30 72.71
C ALA A 9 -39.31 14.74 72.29
N SER A 10 -38.54 15.38 73.19
CA SER A 10 -37.15 15.79 72.96
C SER A 10 -36.20 14.59 72.81
N VAL A 11 -36.33 13.58 73.68
CA VAL A 11 -35.50 12.35 73.61
C VAL A 11 -35.81 11.52 72.37
N ALA A 12 -37.09 11.38 71.99
CA ALA A 12 -37.48 10.69 70.77
C ALA A 12 -36.96 11.40 69.50
N GLY A 13 -36.98 12.74 69.48
CA GLY A 13 -36.40 13.54 68.40
C GLY A 13 -34.88 13.32 68.27
N LEU A 14 -34.15 13.34 69.38
CA LEU A 14 -32.70 13.10 69.40
C LEU A 14 -32.35 11.67 68.97
N MET A 15 -33.13 10.66 69.38
CA MET A 15 -32.95 9.27 68.93
C MET A 15 -33.19 9.11 67.42
N THR A 16 -34.15 9.83 66.85
CA THR A 16 -34.43 9.81 65.41
C THR A 16 -33.30 10.44 64.59
N ILE A 17 -32.73 11.55 65.09
CA ILE A 17 -31.56 12.20 64.48
C ILE A 17 -30.33 11.28 64.60
N ALA A 18 -30.11 10.65 65.75
CA ALA A 18 -29.02 9.70 65.94
C ALA A 18 -29.13 8.50 64.99
N ASP A 19 -30.31 7.89 64.84
CA ASP A 19 -30.54 6.79 63.88
C ASP A 19 -30.30 7.24 62.43
N SER A 20 -30.73 8.44 62.07
CA SER A 20 -30.50 9.00 60.73
C SER A 20 -29.02 9.23 60.43
N ILE A 21 -28.26 9.77 61.40
CA ILE A 21 -26.81 9.97 61.27
C ILE A 21 -26.09 8.63 61.13
N VAL A 22 -26.46 7.62 61.93
CA VAL A 22 -25.87 6.28 61.86
C VAL A 22 -26.16 5.63 60.52
N ARG A 23 -27.40 5.70 60.00
CA ARG A 23 -27.75 5.16 58.68
C ARG A 23 -27.00 5.85 57.54
N ILE A 24 -26.88 7.18 57.58
CA ILE A 24 -26.11 7.94 56.59
C ILE A 24 -24.63 7.56 56.67
N GLY A 25 -24.07 7.46 57.88
CA GLY A 25 -22.69 7.04 58.11
C GLY A 25 -22.40 5.63 57.58
N PHE A 26 -23.28 4.66 57.86
CA PHE A 26 -23.14 3.28 57.35
C PHE A 26 -23.24 3.21 55.82
N LYS A 27 -24.16 3.98 55.22
CA LYS A 27 -24.28 4.07 53.76
C LYS A 27 -23.02 4.64 53.14
N PHE A 28 -22.50 5.74 53.67
CA PHE A 28 -21.26 6.35 53.21
C PHE A 28 -20.05 5.41 53.33
N ILE A 29 -19.89 4.70 54.45
CA ILE A 29 -18.80 3.72 54.65
C ILE A 29 -18.92 2.57 53.64
N LYS A 30 -20.14 2.11 53.34
CA LYS A 30 -20.37 1.07 52.33
C LYS A 30 -19.97 1.55 50.93
N ASP A 31 -20.42 2.75 50.56
CA ASP A 31 -20.14 3.34 49.24
C ASP A 31 -18.62 3.58 49.06
N VAL A 32 -17.91 4.03 50.10
CA VAL A 32 -16.44 4.19 50.10
C VAL A 32 -15.73 2.84 49.91
N LYS A 33 -16.19 1.78 50.60
CA LYS A 33 -15.62 0.42 50.43
C LYS A 33 -15.86 -0.17 49.05
N GLU A 34 -17.00 0.11 48.42
CA GLU A 34 -17.27 -0.32 47.04
C GLU A 34 -16.45 0.47 46.01
N ALA A 35 -16.22 1.77 46.25
CA ALA A 35 -15.34 2.59 45.43
C ALA A 35 -13.88 2.12 45.50
N GLU A 36 -13.38 1.74 46.68
CA GLU A 36 -12.02 1.20 46.87
C GLU A 36 -11.79 -0.07 46.04
N LYS A 37 -12.73 -1.02 46.08
CA LYS A 37 -12.70 -2.24 45.25
C LYS A 37 -12.72 -1.92 43.76
N SER A 38 -13.48 -0.91 43.35
CA SER A 38 -13.57 -0.48 41.95
C SER A 38 -12.25 0.15 41.48
N CYS A 39 -11.59 0.94 42.33
CA CYS A 39 -10.27 1.49 42.06
C CYS A 39 -9.19 0.41 41.94
N ASP A 40 -9.22 -0.62 42.80
CA ASP A 40 -8.29 -1.74 42.71
C ASP A 40 -8.49 -2.55 41.43
N TYR A 41 -9.75 -2.78 41.03
CA TYR A 41 -10.06 -3.41 39.75
C TYR A 41 -9.53 -2.59 38.57
N LEU A 42 -9.78 -1.28 38.54
CA LEU A 42 -9.28 -0.38 37.50
C LEU A 42 -7.74 -0.32 37.46
N ARG A 43 -7.09 -0.36 38.62
CA ARG A 43 -5.63 -0.40 38.72
C ARG A 43 -5.07 -1.70 38.16
N CYS A 44 -5.69 -2.84 38.47
CA CYS A 44 -5.32 -4.15 37.94
C CYS A 44 -5.51 -4.19 36.42
N ALA A 45 -6.69 -3.78 35.92
CA ALA A 45 -6.98 -3.69 34.49
C ALA A 45 -5.99 -2.79 33.73
N ARG A 46 -5.60 -1.65 34.33
CA ARG A 46 -4.57 -0.77 33.77
C ARG A 46 -3.21 -1.46 33.65
N THR A 47 -2.79 -2.22 34.67
CA THR A 47 -1.52 -2.95 34.63
C THR A 47 -1.53 -4.01 33.53
N THR A 48 -2.61 -4.78 33.41
CA THR A 48 -2.77 -5.77 32.33
C THR A 48 -2.76 -5.13 30.94
N LEU A 49 -3.40 -3.97 30.77
CA LEU A 49 -3.36 -3.22 29.51
C LEU A 49 -1.95 -2.74 29.15
N LEU A 50 -1.16 -2.30 30.14
CA LEU A 50 0.23 -1.89 29.91
C LEU A 50 1.11 -3.07 29.50
N GLU A 51 0.91 -4.26 30.08
CA GLU A 51 1.61 -5.48 29.69
C GLU A 51 1.26 -5.92 28.27
N ILE A 52 -0.01 -5.82 27.88
CA ILE A 52 -0.46 -6.11 26.51
C ILE A 52 0.17 -5.14 25.50
N LEU A 53 0.19 -3.84 25.81
CA LEU A 53 0.81 -2.82 24.96
C LEU A 53 2.31 -3.05 24.79
N ALA A 54 3.03 -3.35 25.88
CA ALA A 54 4.45 -3.70 25.82
C ALA A 54 4.70 -4.98 24.99
N GLY A 55 3.79 -5.96 25.07
CA GLY A 55 3.82 -7.14 24.22
C GLY A 55 3.64 -6.81 22.74
N GLN A 56 2.78 -5.84 22.40
CA GLN A 56 2.58 -5.39 21.02
C GLN A 56 3.81 -4.67 20.46
N ASP A 57 4.49 -3.84 21.25
CA ASP A 57 5.73 -3.17 20.82
C ASP A 57 6.84 -4.18 20.52
N ASN A 58 7.03 -5.18 21.39
CA ASN A 58 7.99 -6.26 21.16
C ASN A 58 7.68 -7.09 19.91
N ILE A 59 6.40 -7.36 19.64
CA ILE A 59 5.97 -8.06 18.42
C ILE A 59 6.22 -7.19 17.18
N SER A 60 5.94 -5.89 17.27
CA SER A 60 6.20 -4.93 16.18
C SER A 60 7.68 -4.86 15.83
N ASP A 61 8.55 -4.78 16.84
CA ASP A 61 10.00 -4.75 16.66
C ASP A 61 10.53 -6.09 16.11
N GLY A 62 9.99 -7.21 16.59
CA GLY A 62 10.29 -8.54 16.05
C GLY A 62 9.88 -8.69 14.58
N LEU A 63 8.69 -8.21 14.20
CA LEU A 63 8.22 -8.20 12.82
C LEU A 63 9.06 -7.29 11.93
N GLN A 64 9.48 -6.12 12.43
CA GLN A 64 10.40 -5.21 11.74
C GLN A 64 11.75 -5.89 11.47
N GLY A 65 12.30 -6.60 12.46
CA GLY A 65 13.55 -7.36 12.34
C GLY A 65 13.46 -8.51 11.34
N ILE A 66 12.39 -9.30 11.41
CA ILE A 66 12.13 -10.39 10.44
C ILE A 66 11.95 -9.83 9.04
N LYS A 67 11.21 -8.73 8.87
CA LYS A 67 11.02 -8.08 7.57
C LYS A 67 12.35 -7.64 6.96
N LEU A 68 13.21 -6.96 7.73
CA LEU A 68 14.53 -6.54 7.29
C LEU A 68 15.43 -7.74 6.92
N GLY A 69 15.42 -8.79 7.74
CA GLY A 69 16.16 -10.02 7.46
C GLY A 69 15.69 -10.73 6.20
N LEU A 70 14.38 -10.77 5.96
CA LEU A 70 13.77 -11.42 4.80
C LEU A 70 13.96 -10.58 3.53
N GLU A 71 13.99 -9.25 3.63
CA GLU A 71 14.35 -8.35 2.53
C GLU A 71 15.84 -8.46 2.18
N ALA A 72 16.72 -8.54 3.16
CA ALA A 72 18.16 -8.76 2.97
C ALA A 72 18.43 -10.14 2.36
N ASP A 73 17.82 -11.22 2.88
CA ASP A 73 17.95 -12.58 2.32
C ASP A 73 17.36 -12.67 0.92
N ARG A 74 16.22 -12.01 0.63
CA ARG A 74 15.68 -11.90 -0.74
C ARG A 74 16.58 -11.09 -1.67
N ALA A 75 17.30 -10.08 -1.16
CA ALA A 75 18.23 -9.29 -1.96
C ALA A 75 19.52 -10.09 -2.25
N GLU A 76 20.03 -10.81 -1.25
CA GLU A 76 21.21 -11.66 -1.33
C GLU A 76 20.96 -12.85 -2.26
N ARG A 77 19.85 -13.59 -2.08
CA ARG A 77 19.46 -14.69 -2.98
C ARG A 77 19.24 -14.23 -4.42
N ARG A 78 18.81 -12.98 -4.65
CA ARG A 78 18.67 -12.41 -6.01
C ARG A 78 20.01 -12.01 -6.62
N LYS A 79 20.97 -11.51 -5.81
CA LYS A 79 22.34 -11.27 -6.25
C LYS A 79 23.08 -12.57 -6.57
N ILE A 80 22.78 -13.65 -5.84
CA ILE A 80 23.42 -14.96 -6.01
C ILE A 80 22.91 -15.71 -7.26
N VAL A 81 21.69 -15.42 -7.76
CA VAL A 81 21.10 -16.11 -8.93
C VAL A 81 21.41 -15.41 -10.27
N ILE A 82 21.77 -14.13 -10.28
CA ILE A 82 22.14 -13.40 -11.50
C ILE A 82 23.65 -13.27 -11.56
N SER A 83 24.30 -14.00 -12.47
CA SER A 83 25.75 -13.90 -12.69
C SER A 83 26.16 -12.45 -13.02
N GLU A 84 27.39 -12.06 -12.66
CA GLU A 84 27.92 -10.74 -13.02
C GLU A 84 27.81 -10.46 -14.53
N GLU A 85 27.94 -11.51 -15.35
CA GLU A 85 27.75 -11.47 -16.79
C GLU A 85 26.32 -11.09 -17.17
N ARG A 86 25.31 -11.76 -16.61
CA ARG A 86 23.89 -11.41 -16.81
C ARG A 86 23.60 -9.97 -16.37
N GLN A 87 24.23 -9.51 -15.29
CA GLN A 87 24.09 -8.14 -14.81
C GLN A 87 24.75 -7.13 -15.76
N LYS A 88 25.87 -7.46 -16.41
CA LYS A 88 26.48 -6.64 -17.45
C LYS A 88 25.58 -6.53 -18.67
N MET A 89 25.01 -7.65 -19.12
CA MET A 89 24.07 -7.69 -20.26
C MET A 89 22.85 -6.79 -20.02
N LEU A 90 22.28 -6.83 -18.81
CA LEU A 90 21.13 -6.00 -18.44
C LEU A 90 21.40 -4.49 -18.50
N ARG A 91 22.67 -4.03 -18.46
CA ARG A 91 23.02 -2.60 -18.58
C ARG A 91 22.73 -2.04 -19.96
N ILE A 92 22.67 -2.88 -21.00
CA ILE A 92 22.35 -2.47 -22.37
C ILE A 92 20.91 -1.96 -22.47
N LEU A 93 20.03 -2.42 -21.56
CA LEU A 93 18.63 -2.02 -21.49
C LEU A 93 18.40 -0.78 -20.61
N GLY A 94 19.47 -0.06 -20.22
CA GLY A 94 19.40 1.11 -19.35
C GLY A 94 19.50 0.79 -17.85
N ASP A 95 19.50 1.85 -17.05
CA ASP A 95 19.77 1.81 -15.61
C ASP A 95 18.54 2.08 -14.73
N VAL A 96 17.38 2.38 -15.34
CA VAL A 96 16.16 2.70 -14.60
C VAL A 96 15.67 1.47 -13.85
N ASP A 97 15.69 1.58 -12.52
CA ASP A 97 15.26 0.51 -11.62
C ASP A 97 13.81 0.71 -11.17
N ALA A 98 12.88 0.09 -11.89
CA ALA A 98 11.46 0.14 -11.57
C ALA A 98 11.11 -0.41 -10.17
N ARG A 99 12.02 -1.15 -9.52
CA ARG A 99 11.82 -1.65 -8.15
C ARG A 99 11.65 -0.54 -7.13
N LYS A 100 12.26 0.63 -7.35
CA LYS A 100 12.08 1.79 -6.48
C LYS A 100 10.60 2.16 -6.32
N TRP A 101 9.83 2.06 -7.41
CA TRP A 101 8.40 2.30 -7.40
C TRP A 101 7.64 1.11 -6.82
N GLN A 102 8.09 -0.14 -7.05
CA GLN A 102 7.52 -1.32 -6.40
C GLN A 102 7.52 -1.18 -4.88
N ASP A 103 8.67 -0.83 -4.31
CA ASP A 103 8.84 -0.71 -2.86
C ASP A 103 7.99 0.43 -2.28
N SER A 104 7.83 1.51 -3.04
CA SER A 104 6.96 2.62 -2.69
C SER A 104 5.48 2.22 -2.74
N ASN A 105 5.06 1.50 -3.78
CA ASN A 105 3.69 1.00 -3.95
C ASN A 105 3.33 -0.06 -2.90
N ILE A 106 4.28 -0.90 -2.49
CA ILE A 106 4.09 -1.82 -1.36
C ILE A 106 3.81 -1.05 -0.06
N ARG A 107 4.43 0.12 0.15
CA ARG A 107 4.16 0.99 1.32
C ARG A 107 2.79 1.67 1.23
N LEU A 108 2.30 1.96 0.03
CA LEU A 108 0.99 2.58 -0.23
C LEU A 108 -0.16 1.56 -0.28
N ARG A 109 0.15 0.27 -0.28
CA ARG A 109 -0.85 -0.81 -0.33
C ARG A 109 -1.77 -0.71 0.89
N GLN A 110 -3.08 -0.78 0.66
CA GLN A 110 -4.06 -0.79 1.74
C GLN A 110 -3.84 -2.02 2.64
N PRO A 111 -3.56 -1.82 3.95
CA PRO A 111 -3.47 -2.91 4.90
C PRO A 111 -4.75 -3.75 4.88
N GLY A 112 -4.61 -5.07 4.82
CA GLY A 112 -5.75 -6.00 4.73
C GLY A 112 -5.99 -6.61 3.35
N THR A 113 -5.33 -6.11 2.30
CA THR A 113 -5.43 -6.68 0.95
C THR A 113 -4.50 -7.88 0.76
N GLY A 114 -4.96 -8.91 0.03
CA GLY A 114 -4.22 -10.17 -0.14
C GLY A 114 -4.34 -11.14 1.03
N ILE A 115 -5.06 -10.77 2.10
CA ILE A 115 -5.39 -11.68 3.21
C ILE A 115 -6.10 -12.91 2.68
N TRP A 116 -7.01 -12.78 1.71
CA TRP A 116 -7.73 -13.92 1.11
C TRP A 116 -6.80 -15.06 0.67
N PHE A 117 -5.58 -14.74 0.21
CA PHE A 117 -4.60 -15.74 -0.22
C PHE A 117 -3.87 -16.34 0.99
N THR A 118 -3.35 -15.50 1.89
CA THR A 118 -2.58 -15.96 3.07
C THR A 118 -3.44 -16.64 4.13
N ASP A 119 -4.73 -16.28 4.21
CA ASP A 119 -5.72 -16.93 5.05
C ASP A 119 -6.40 -18.13 4.39
N GLY A 120 -6.18 -18.31 3.08
CA GLY A 120 -6.72 -19.40 2.29
C GLY A 120 -6.22 -20.76 2.77
N VAL A 121 -7.07 -21.77 2.60
CA VAL A 121 -6.79 -23.16 3.00
C VAL A 121 -5.57 -23.70 2.26
N ASP A 122 -5.44 -23.40 0.96
CA ASP A 122 -4.32 -23.88 0.14
C ASP A 122 -2.96 -23.36 0.66
N PHE A 123 -2.87 -22.07 1.00
CA PHE A 123 -1.65 -21.47 1.52
C PHE A 123 -1.31 -21.98 2.92
N LYS A 124 -2.29 -22.09 3.82
CA LYS A 124 -2.09 -22.62 5.18
C LYS A 124 -1.72 -24.10 5.18
N SER A 125 -2.39 -24.90 4.35
CA SER A 125 -2.08 -26.32 4.19
C SER A 125 -0.68 -26.52 3.64
N TRP A 126 -0.28 -25.73 2.64
CA TRP A 126 1.08 -25.74 2.12
C TRP A 126 2.11 -25.33 3.19
N LEU A 127 1.87 -24.24 3.91
CA LEU A 127 2.81 -23.74 4.91
C LEU A 127 3.01 -24.70 6.09
N SER A 128 1.98 -25.47 6.45
CA SER A 128 1.99 -26.39 7.60
C SER A 128 2.40 -27.82 7.26
N THR A 129 2.55 -28.17 5.98
CA THR A 129 2.86 -29.53 5.52
C THR A 129 4.27 -29.61 4.97
N ASP A 130 5.12 -30.41 5.60
CA ASP A 130 6.49 -30.65 5.13
C ASP A 130 6.49 -31.24 3.70
N GLU A 131 7.47 -30.84 2.89
CA GLU A 131 7.64 -31.23 1.48
C GLU A 131 6.48 -30.90 0.53
N SER A 132 5.46 -30.17 1.00
CA SER A 132 4.34 -29.77 0.16
C SER A 132 4.73 -28.71 -0.87
N LYS A 133 4.04 -28.74 -2.02
CA LYS A 133 4.33 -27.87 -3.17
C LYS A 133 3.08 -27.06 -3.50
N LEU A 134 3.19 -25.74 -3.40
CA LEU A 134 2.16 -24.81 -3.84
C LEU A 134 2.66 -24.06 -5.06
N TRP A 135 1.99 -24.25 -6.18
CA TRP A 135 2.27 -23.49 -7.39
C TRP A 135 1.34 -22.30 -7.50
N ILE A 136 1.89 -21.11 -7.30
CA ILE A 136 1.20 -19.85 -7.54
C ILE A 136 1.58 -19.41 -8.95
N ASN A 137 0.60 -19.37 -9.85
CA ASN A 137 0.81 -18.85 -11.19
C ASN A 137 0.52 -17.34 -11.20
N GLY A 138 1.57 -16.53 -11.11
CA GLY A 138 1.48 -15.09 -11.32
C GLY A 138 1.51 -14.79 -12.82
N ILE A 139 0.62 -13.92 -13.29
CA ILE A 139 0.75 -13.35 -14.63
C ILE A 139 1.97 -12.41 -14.58
N PRO A 140 2.96 -12.56 -15.47
CA PRO A 140 4.07 -11.63 -15.57
C PRO A 140 3.56 -10.22 -15.78
N VAL A 141 3.96 -9.33 -14.86
CA VAL A 141 3.63 -7.92 -14.91
C VAL A 141 4.93 -7.14 -15.01
N ALA A 142 4.98 -6.21 -15.96
CA ALA A 142 5.98 -5.17 -16.00
C ALA A 142 5.27 -3.82 -15.84
N PHE A 143 5.77 -2.95 -14.99
CA PHE A 143 5.14 -1.67 -14.72
C PHE A 143 6.15 -0.53 -14.73
N PHE A 144 5.71 0.67 -15.07
CA PHE A 144 6.55 1.86 -15.12
C PHE A 144 5.73 3.09 -14.71
N TYR A 145 6.37 4.01 -13.99
CA TYR A 145 5.76 5.27 -13.55
C TYR A 145 6.51 6.44 -14.19
N CYS A 146 5.79 7.27 -14.93
CA CYS A 146 6.29 8.49 -15.53
C CYS A 146 6.18 9.65 -14.53
N ASP A 147 7.29 10.36 -14.33
CA ASP A 147 7.39 11.49 -13.41
C ASP A 147 7.98 12.69 -14.16
N TYR A 148 7.22 13.78 -14.29
CA TYR A 148 7.69 15.00 -14.95
C TYR A 148 8.97 15.56 -14.29
N LYS A 149 9.22 15.24 -13.01
CA LYS A 149 10.40 15.68 -12.27
C LYS A 149 11.65 14.87 -12.59
N ASP A 150 11.52 13.67 -13.15
CA ASP A 150 12.64 12.81 -13.51
C ASP A 150 12.70 12.61 -15.02
N PRO A 151 13.59 13.33 -15.74
CA PRO A 151 13.72 13.23 -17.18
C PRO A 151 13.94 11.79 -17.68
N ARG A 152 14.59 10.94 -16.86
CA ARG A 152 14.85 9.54 -17.24
C ARG A 152 13.57 8.72 -17.40
N THR A 153 12.48 9.15 -16.76
CA THR A 153 11.17 8.49 -16.82
C THR A 153 10.32 8.94 -18.01
N GLN A 154 10.85 9.87 -18.81
CA GLN A 154 10.18 10.42 -20.00
C GLN A 154 10.79 9.90 -21.31
N GLU A 155 11.97 9.26 -21.24
CA GLU A 155 12.71 8.78 -22.40
C GLU A 155 12.21 7.39 -22.87
N PRO A 156 11.88 7.20 -24.17
CA PRO A 156 11.35 5.95 -24.70
C PRO A 156 12.25 4.74 -24.40
N LEU A 157 13.56 4.88 -24.61
CA LEU A 157 14.53 3.79 -24.43
C LEU A 157 14.60 3.32 -22.97
N ASN A 158 14.46 4.24 -22.02
CA ASN A 158 14.46 3.92 -20.60
C ASN A 158 13.18 3.19 -20.18
N ILE A 159 12.03 3.63 -20.70
CA ILE A 159 10.72 3.01 -20.43
C ILE A 159 10.70 1.58 -20.97
N LEU A 160 11.01 1.41 -22.26
CA LEU A 160 11.03 0.11 -22.94
C LEU A 160 12.12 -0.82 -22.37
N GLY A 161 13.30 -0.28 -22.10
CA GLY A 161 14.40 -1.01 -21.48
C GLY A 161 14.06 -1.53 -20.08
N ALA A 162 13.37 -0.72 -19.26
CA ALA A 162 12.89 -1.13 -17.96
C ALA A 162 11.84 -2.25 -18.05
N PHE A 163 10.96 -2.24 -19.05
CA PHE A 163 10.02 -3.34 -19.29
C PHE A 163 10.74 -4.63 -19.70
N ALA A 164 11.65 -4.56 -20.68
CA ALA A 164 12.43 -5.72 -21.10
C ALA A 164 13.20 -6.33 -19.92
N ARG A 165 13.86 -5.49 -19.11
CA ARG A 165 14.57 -5.92 -17.89
C ARG A 165 13.64 -6.62 -16.90
N GLN A 166 12.47 -6.05 -16.62
CA GLN A 166 11.49 -6.66 -15.71
C GLN A 166 11.02 -8.03 -16.21
N LEU A 167 10.78 -8.20 -17.51
CA LEU A 167 10.35 -9.48 -18.09
C LEU A 167 11.48 -10.53 -18.06
N ILE A 168 12.71 -10.13 -18.39
CA ILE A 168 13.87 -11.03 -18.35
C ILE A 168 14.09 -11.58 -16.94
N MET A 169 13.96 -10.72 -15.93
CA MET A 169 14.13 -11.13 -14.53
C MET A 169 13.04 -12.09 -14.04
N GLN A 170 11.91 -12.22 -14.75
CA GLN A 170 10.80 -13.09 -14.37
C GLN A 170 10.90 -14.50 -14.97
N ASN A 171 11.78 -14.75 -15.94
CA ASN A 171 11.91 -16.06 -16.57
C ASN A 171 13.33 -16.31 -17.09
N GLU A 172 13.96 -17.38 -16.61
CA GLU A 172 15.34 -17.70 -16.99
C GLU A 172 15.54 -17.88 -18.50
N ARG A 173 14.54 -18.39 -19.23
CA ARG A 173 14.61 -18.58 -20.70
C ARG A 173 14.77 -17.26 -21.45
N CYS A 174 14.30 -16.15 -20.85
CA CYS A 174 14.44 -14.83 -21.44
C CYS A 174 15.90 -14.33 -21.44
N PHE A 175 16.78 -14.88 -20.58
CA PHE A 175 18.20 -14.53 -20.63
C PHE A 175 18.87 -15.01 -21.92
N THR A 176 18.40 -16.10 -22.54
CA THR A 176 18.93 -16.54 -23.84
C THR A 176 18.65 -15.50 -24.92
N GLN A 177 17.44 -14.93 -24.94
CA GLN A 177 17.09 -13.85 -25.87
C GLN A 177 17.86 -12.56 -25.58
N LEU A 178 18.11 -12.26 -24.31
CA LEU A 178 18.99 -11.14 -23.94
C LEU A 178 20.40 -11.35 -24.48
N SER A 179 20.98 -12.55 -24.34
CA SER A 179 22.32 -12.85 -24.85
C SER A 179 22.40 -12.65 -26.37
N GLU A 180 21.40 -13.14 -27.12
CA GLU A 180 21.30 -12.93 -28.57
C GLU A 180 21.18 -11.44 -28.91
N PHE A 181 20.35 -10.69 -28.18
CA PHE A 181 20.21 -9.25 -28.35
C PHE A 181 21.56 -8.54 -28.10
N CYS A 182 22.24 -8.83 -27.00
CA CYS A 182 23.56 -8.27 -26.69
C CYS A 182 24.57 -8.55 -27.79
N GLY A 183 24.55 -9.76 -28.38
CA GLY A 183 25.44 -10.14 -29.48
C GLY A 183 25.29 -9.24 -30.70
N HIS A 184 24.06 -8.87 -31.08
CA HIS A 184 23.81 -7.96 -32.21
C HIS A 184 24.15 -6.49 -31.91
N HIS A 185 24.19 -6.12 -30.63
CA HIS A 185 24.48 -4.76 -30.18
C HIS A 185 25.94 -4.55 -29.75
N THR A 186 26.75 -5.61 -29.74
CA THR A 186 28.18 -5.54 -29.45
C THR A 186 28.94 -5.33 -30.75
N MET A 187 29.68 -4.23 -30.82
CA MET A 187 30.50 -3.86 -31.98
C MET A 187 31.83 -4.62 -31.97
N SER A 188 32.51 -4.64 -33.12
CA SER A 188 33.80 -5.34 -33.29
C SER A 188 34.92 -4.82 -32.38
N ASP A 189 34.82 -3.58 -31.89
CA ASP A 189 35.77 -2.96 -30.96
C ASP A 189 35.41 -3.21 -29.47
N GLY A 190 34.35 -3.98 -29.20
CA GLY A 190 33.85 -4.26 -27.85
C GLY A 190 32.96 -3.16 -27.28
N SER A 191 32.70 -2.07 -28.01
CA SER A 191 31.71 -1.06 -27.61
C SER A 191 30.28 -1.58 -27.84
N THR A 192 29.31 -1.03 -27.10
CA THR A 192 27.90 -1.39 -27.24
C THR A 192 27.13 -0.24 -27.88
N ARG A 193 26.37 -0.53 -28.94
CA ARG A 193 25.45 0.43 -29.54
C ARG A 193 24.13 0.44 -28.77
N ASN A 194 23.65 1.63 -28.42
CA ASN A 194 22.33 1.79 -27.84
C ASN A 194 21.25 1.25 -28.80
N PRO A 195 20.30 0.45 -28.30
CA PRO A 195 19.19 -0.02 -29.10
C PRO A 195 18.22 1.12 -29.43
N THR A 196 17.49 0.96 -30.53
CA THR A 196 16.38 1.82 -30.93
C THR A 196 15.08 1.38 -30.24
N SER A 197 14.07 2.25 -30.22
CA SER A 197 12.74 1.90 -29.68
C SER A 197 12.15 0.67 -30.37
N GLU A 198 12.23 0.58 -31.70
CA GLU A 198 11.69 -0.56 -32.46
C GLU A 198 12.41 -1.87 -32.10
N GLU A 199 13.72 -1.85 -31.91
CA GLU A 199 14.49 -3.02 -31.46
C GLU A 199 14.06 -3.47 -30.05
N LEU A 200 13.81 -2.53 -29.13
CA LEU A 200 13.30 -2.85 -27.79
C LEU A 200 11.86 -3.35 -27.82
N CYS A 201 10.98 -2.75 -28.63
CA CYS A 201 9.62 -3.25 -28.85
C CYS A 201 9.65 -4.68 -29.41
N GLY A 202 10.52 -4.95 -30.39
CA GLY A 202 10.76 -6.29 -30.91
C GLY A 202 11.24 -7.28 -29.85
N LEU A 203 12.19 -6.86 -29.01
CA LEU A 203 12.67 -7.65 -27.88
C LEU A 203 11.54 -7.97 -26.89
N ILE A 204 10.74 -6.98 -26.46
CA ILE A 204 9.61 -7.18 -25.54
C ILE A 204 8.58 -8.14 -26.11
N ARG A 205 8.22 -7.99 -27.39
CA ARG A 205 7.33 -8.93 -28.09
C ARG A 205 7.91 -10.34 -28.09
N ASN A 206 9.21 -10.51 -28.30
CA ASN A 206 9.88 -11.82 -28.26
C ASN A 206 9.92 -12.42 -26.85
N LEU A 207 10.22 -11.62 -25.84
CA LEU A 207 10.20 -12.01 -24.42
C LEU A 207 8.80 -12.50 -24.03
N SER A 208 7.75 -11.80 -24.46
CA SER A 208 6.34 -12.14 -24.15
C SER A 208 5.94 -13.55 -24.59
N LYS A 209 6.60 -14.12 -25.61
CA LYS A 209 6.30 -15.46 -26.14
C LYS A 209 6.56 -16.57 -25.11
N HIS A 210 7.50 -16.35 -24.18
CA HIS A 210 7.83 -17.29 -23.11
C HIS A 210 6.80 -17.33 -21.98
N PHE A 211 5.80 -16.46 -22.04
CA PHE A 211 4.74 -16.37 -21.06
C PHE A 211 3.40 -16.77 -21.69
N HIS A 212 2.42 -17.12 -20.86
CA HIS A 212 1.06 -17.37 -21.33
C HIS A 212 0.34 -16.04 -21.64
N THR A 213 0.55 -15.03 -20.81
CA THR A 213 0.07 -13.66 -20.96
C THR A 213 1.07 -12.74 -20.29
N THR A 214 1.29 -11.54 -20.85
CA THR A 214 2.16 -10.51 -20.28
C THR A 214 1.35 -9.25 -20.09
N ILE A 215 1.38 -8.65 -18.90
CA ILE A 215 0.70 -7.38 -18.63
C ILE A 215 1.75 -6.28 -18.51
N ILE A 216 1.57 -5.21 -19.26
CA ILE A 216 2.40 -4.00 -19.20
C ILE A 216 1.54 -2.86 -18.68
N VAL A 217 1.98 -2.22 -17.61
CA VAL A 217 1.26 -1.11 -16.97
C VAL A 217 2.12 0.15 -17.03
N VAL A 218 1.55 1.25 -17.52
CA VAL A 218 2.19 2.57 -17.46
C VAL A 218 1.27 3.50 -16.68
N ASP A 219 1.83 4.16 -15.67
CA ASP A 219 1.13 5.17 -14.89
C ASP A 219 1.77 6.55 -15.09
N GLY A 220 0.94 7.58 -15.16
CA GLY A 220 1.35 8.96 -15.42
C GLY A 220 1.79 9.25 -16.85
N LEU A 221 1.21 8.60 -17.87
CA LEU A 221 1.65 8.78 -19.27
C LEU A 221 1.55 10.26 -19.75
N ASP A 222 0.66 11.07 -19.15
CA ASP A 222 0.54 12.50 -19.38
C ASP A 222 1.72 13.33 -18.86
N GLU A 223 2.51 12.80 -17.92
CA GLU A 223 3.68 13.46 -17.31
C GLU A 223 4.91 13.48 -18.26
N ILE A 224 4.82 12.81 -19.42
CA ILE A 224 5.83 12.91 -20.48
C ILE A 224 5.64 14.23 -21.24
N THR A 225 6.68 15.05 -21.29
CA THR A 225 6.56 16.42 -21.80
C THR A 225 6.84 16.59 -23.30
N HIS A 226 7.93 15.98 -23.81
CA HIS A 226 8.40 16.25 -25.18
C HIS A 226 8.11 15.12 -26.19
N SER A 227 8.25 13.86 -25.77
CA SER A 227 8.14 12.71 -26.67
C SER A 227 6.88 11.87 -26.40
N ARG A 228 5.84 12.45 -25.78
CA ARG A 228 4.65 11.72 -25.33
C ARG A 228 3.97 10.94 -26.44
N ALA A 229 3.72 11.57 -27.59
CA ALA A 229 3.09 10.91 -28.72
C ALA A 229 3.94 9.76 -29.28
N GLU A 230 5.25 9.94 -29.40
CA GLU A 230 6.19 8.90 -29.85
C GLU A 230 6.21 7.71 -28.89
N VAL A 231 6.38 7.97 -27.59
CA VAL A 231 6.37 6.94 -26.54
C VAL A 231 5.03 6.19 -26.54
N THR A 232 3.92 6.91 -26.64
CA THR A 232 2.58 6.30 -26.64
C THR A 232 2.39 5.39 -27.85
N ARG A 233 2.88 5.81 -29.02
CA ARG A 233 2.85 4.99 -30.24
C ARG A 233 3.69 3.73 -30.11
N ASP A 234 4.92 3.85 -29.59
CA ASP A 234 5.80 2.72 -29.36
C ASP A 234 5.15 1.70 -28.40
N LEU A 235 4.57 2.18 -27.31
CA LEU A 235 3.87 1.35 -26.32
C LEU A 235 2.60 0.70 -26.89
N SER A 236 1.80 1.44 -27.65
CA SER A 236 0.61 0.93 -28.33
C SER A 236 0.98 -0.18 -29.33
N SER A 237 2.10 -0.02 -30.05
CA SER A 237 2.60 -1.01 -31.00
C SER A 237 2.95 -2.37 -30.38
N LEU A 238 3.06 -2.48 -29.05
CA LEU A 238 3.26 -3.75 -28.37
C LEU A 238 2.02 -4.65 -28.45
N ASN A 239 0.83 -4.06 -28.62
CA ASN A 239 -0.42 -4.78 -28.82
C ASN A 239 -0.54 -5.23 -30.28
N SER A 240 -0.28 -6.51 -30.55
CA SER A 240 -0.50 -7.12 -31.87
C SER A 240 -1.72 -8.03 -31.88
N LYS A 241 -2.39 -8.17 -33.02
CA LYS A 241 -3.52 -9.10 -33.18
C LYS A 241 -3.06 -10.54 -32.90
N GLY A 242 -3.71 -11.20 -31.94
CA GLY A 242 -3.31 -12.54 -31.47
C GLY A 242 -2.07 -12.55 -30.57
N GLY A 243 -1.56 -11.37 -30.20
CA GLY A 243 -0.47 -11.20 -29.25
C GLY A 243 -0.87 -11.55 -27.82
N LYS A 244 0.13 -11.83 -26.98
CA LYS A 244 -0.04 -12.18 -25.56
C LYS A 244 0.10 -10.99 -24.62
N ILE A 245 0.41 -9.81 -25.15
CA ILE A 245 0.65 -8.59 -24.39
C ILE A 245 -0.68 -7.88 -24.20
N LYS A 246 -0.99 -7.60 -22.93
CA LYS A 246 -2.08 -6.71 -22.50
C LYS A 246 -1.44 -5.46 -21.92
N THR A 247 -1.98 -4.31 -22.27
CA THR A 247 -1.49 -3.00 -21.83
C THR A 247 -2.57 -2.31 -21.00
N LEU A 248 -2.14 -1.57 -19.99
CA LEU A 248 -2.98 -0.67 -19.21
C LEU A 248 -2.22 0.63 -19.04
N PHE A 249 -2.78 1.71 -19.55
CA PHE A 249 -2.19 3.05 -19.44
C PHE A 249 -3.10 3.92 -18.59
N ALA A 250 -2.54 4.52 -17.54
CA ALA A 250 -3.21 5.50 -16.69
C ALA A 250 -2.62 6.89 -16.99
N SER A 251 -3.52 7.85 -17.21
CA SER A 251 -3.17 9.24 -17.51
C SER A 251 -4.37 10.17 -17.35
N ARG A 252 -4.10 11.48 -17.37
CA ARG A 252 -5.11 12.51 -17.62
C ARG A 252 -5.60 12.49 -19.08
N PRO A 253 -6.83 12.96 -19.36
CA PRO A 253 -7.40 12.96 -20.71
C PRO A 253 -6.77 14.06 -21.60
N GLU A 254 -5.58 13.77 -22.11
CA GLU A 254 -4.84 14.64 -23.02
C GLU A 254 -5.22 14.37 -24.49
N VAL A 255 -5.24 15.42 -25.31
CA VAL A 255 -5.76 15.34 -26.69
C VAL A 255 -4.91 14.43 -27.59
N ASP A 256 -3.58 14.52 -27.49
CA ASP A 256 -2.65 13.68 -28.24
C ASP A 256 -2.70 12.21 -27.82
N LEU A 257 -2.88 11.94 -26.52
CA LEU A 257 -3.13 10.58 -26.02
C LEU A 257 -4.42 10.00 -26.60
N GLY A 258 -5.47 10.82 -26.73
CA GLY A 258 -6.73 10.43 -27.36
C GLY A 258 -6.58 9.99 -28.81
N TYR A 259 -5.67 10.60 -29.58
CA TYR A 259 -5.37 10.20 -30.96
C TYR A 259 -4.53 8.92 -31.04
N GLU A 260 -3.47 8.80 -30.24
CA GLU A 260 -2.57 7.63 -30.30
C GLU A 260 -3.17 6.36 -29.67
N LEU A 261 -4.19 6.50 -28.81
CA LEU A 261 -4.87 5.40 -28.12
C LEU A 261 -6.34 5.25 -28.55
N GLU A 262 -6.70 5.69 -29.76
CA GLU A 262 -8.08 5.66 -30.27
C GLU A 262 -8.70 4.25 -30.23
N ASP A 263 -7.90 3.20 -30.40
CA ASP A 263 -8.34 1.80 -30.38
C ASP A 263 -8.42 1.18 -28.98
N PHE A 264 -8.06 1.94 -27.93
CA PHE A 264 -8.12 1.48 -26.54
C PHE A 264 -9.50 1.72 -25.93
N VAL A 265 -9.90 0.80 -25.05
CA VAL A 265 -11.10 1.01 -24.23
C VAL A 265 -10.79 2.06 -23.17
N GLN A 266 -11.42 3.24 -23.31
CA GLN A 266 -11.29 4.30 -22.33
C GLN A 266 -12.20 4.04 -21.12
N VAL A 267 -11.62 4.05 -19.92
CA VAL A 267 -12.35 3.98 -18.65
C VAL A 267 -12.03 5.24 -17.86
N SER A 268 -13.05 6.07 -17.61
CA SER A 268 -12.91 7.21 -16.71
C SER A 268 -12.97 6.74 -15.26
N ILE A 269 -11.87 6.93 -14.53
CA ILE A 269 -11.83 6.74 -13.08
C ILE A 269 -12.12 8.11 -12.45
N ALA A 270 -13.38 8.53 -12.51
CA ALA A 270 -13.83 9.66 -11.71
C ALA A 270 -14.05 9.16 -10.28
N ALA A 271 -13.45 9.82 -9.29
CA ALA A 271 -13.76 9.51 -7.91
C ALA A 271 -15.26 9.77 -7.68
N MET A 272 -16.03 8.71 -7.43
CA MET A 272 -17.45 8.89 -7.14
C MET A 272 -17.57 9.78 -5.89
N SER A 273 -18.58 10.65 -5.84
CA SER A 273 -18.73 11.59 -4.72
C SER A 273 -18.87 10.89 -3.35
N SER A 274 -19.15 9.58 -3.33
CA SER A 274 -19.10 8.72 -2.13
C SER A 274 -17.68 8.42 -1.67
N ASP A 275 -16.77 8.14 -2.60
CA ASP A 275 -15.39 7.72 -2.31
C ASP A 275 -14.55 8.91 -1.86
N LEU A 276 -14.76 10.08 -2.48
CA LEU A 276 -14.18 11.35 -2.01
C LEU A 276 -14.64 11.69 -0.60
N ARG A 277 -15.93 11.48 -0.27
CA ARG A 277 -16.43 11.71 1.10
C ARG A 277 -15.76 10.78 2.09
N LEU A 278 -15.64 9.49 1.75
CA LEU A 278 -14.99 8.50 2.60
C LEU A 278 -13.51 8.86 2.84
N TYR A 279 -12.78 9.19 1.77
CA TYR A 279 -11.39 9.61 1.86
C TYR A 279 -11.22 10.86 2.73
N VAL A 280 -11.97 11.94 2.44
CA VAL A 280 -11.89 13.19 3.20
C VAL A 280 -12.25 12.98 4.68
N ALA A 281 -13.30 12.20 4.96
CA ALA A 281 -13.67 11.85 6.33
C ALA A 281 -12.53 11.09 7.06
N SER A 282 -11.95 10.09 6.40
CA SER A 282 -10.84 9.30 6.95
C SER A 282 -9.59 10.14 7.20
N GLU A 283 -9.28 11.09 6.31
CA GLU A 283 -8.11 11.96 6.41
C GLU A 283 -8.29 13.02 7.50
N ILE A 284 -9.50 13.55 7.67
CA ILE A 284 -9.84 14.43 8.81
C ILE A 284 -9.65 13.68 10.13
N GLU A 285 -10.15 12.45 10.23
CA GLU A 285 -9.99 11.63 11.44
C GLU A 285 -8.52 11.29 11.73
N ARG A 286 -7.77 10.89 10.70
CA ARG A 286 -6.33 10.59 10.81
C ARG A 286 -5.56 11.81 11.29
N ARG A 287 -5.74 12.99 10.67
CA ARG A 287 -5.06 14.23 11.08
C ARG A 287 -5.50 14.73 12.46
N THR A 288 -6.75 14.46 12.86
CA THR A 288 -7.24 14.77 14.20
C THR A 288 -6.56 13.89 15.24
N ARG A 289 -6.42 12.58 14.97
CA ARG A 289 -5.69 11.62 15.82
C ARG A 289 -4.22 11.99 15.96
N GLU A 290 -3.58 12.39 14.87
CA GLU A 290 -2.19 12.85 14.83
C GLU A 290 -1.99 14.27 15.41
N ARG A 291 -3.04 14.91 15.90
CA ARG A 291 -3.04 16.31 16.41
C ARG A 291 -2.53 17.35 15.40
N ARG A 292 -2.55 17.01 14.11
CA ARG A 292 -2.19 17.91 12.98
C ARG A 292 -3.36 18.78 12.54
N LEU A 293 -4.58 18.40 12.90
CA LEU A 293 -5.81 19.12 12.62
C LEU A 293 -6.67 19.13 13.89
N ARG A 294 -7.26 20.28 14.24
CA ARG A 294 -8.11 20.40 15.43
C ARG A 294 -9.42 21.10 15.05
N ILE A 295 -10.43 20.30 14.74
CA ILE A 295 -11.78 20.78 14.46
C ILE A 295 -12.60 20.64 15.73
N ARG A 296 -13.08 21.77 16.27
CA ARG A 296 -13.96 21.81 17.45
C ARG A 296 -15.43 21.93 17.07
N ASP A 297 -15.70 22.45 15.88
CA ASP A 297 -17.03 22.71 15.36
C ASP A 297 -17.43 21.61 14.36
N PRO A 298 -18.47 20.81 14.66
CA PRO A 298 -18.99 19.80 13.73
C PRO A 298 -19.44 20.38 12.39
N THR A 299 -19.96 21.61 12.38
CA THR A 299 -20.46 22.25 11.15
C THR A 299 -19.31 22.61 10.20
N LEU A 300 -18.13 22.93 10.76
CA LEU A 300 -16.91 23.15 9.98
C LEU A 300 -16.42 21.84 9.35
N LYS A 301 -16.58 20.68 10.01
CA LYS A 301 -16.24 19.37 9.43
C LYS A 301 -17.11 19.09 8.20
N ASP A 302 -18.42 19.31 8.30
CA ASP A 302 -19.36 19.13 7.20
C ASP A 302 -19.11 20.13 6.06
N HIS A 303 -18.75 21.37 6.39
CA HIS A 303 -18.38 22.38 5.40
C HIS A 303 -17.10 22.00 4.65
N ILE A 304 -16.04 21.57 5.35
CA ILE A 304 -14.79 21.10 4.73
C ILE A 304 -15.08 19.90 3.82
N MET A 305 -15.85 18.91 4.30
CA MET A 305 -16.24 17.76 3.49
C MET A 305 -16.99 18.18 2.22
N THR A 306 -17.98 19.06 2.36
CA THR A 306 -18.80 19.48 1.22
C THR A 306 -18.00 20.28 0.21
N THR A 307 -17.15 21.20 0.67
CA THR A 307 -16.33 22.05 -0.19
C THR A 307 -15.26 21.26 -0.92
N LEU A 308 -14.57 20.33 -0.23
CA LEU A 308 -13.55 19.49 -0.88
C LEU A 308 -14.17 18.50 -1.86
N VAL A 309 -15.29 17.87 -1.53
CA VAL A 309 -15.95 16.90 -2.43
C VAL A 309 -16.54 17.59 -3.66
N LYS A 310 -17.12 18.80 -3.49
CA LYS A 310 -17.62 19.58 -4.63
C LYS A 310 -16.51 20.21 -5.47
N GLY A 311 -15.41 20.64 -4.84
CA GLY A 311 -14.28 21.26 -5.53
C GLY A 311 -13.33 20.26 -6.19
N ALA A 312 -13.38 18.98 -5.81
CA ALA A 312 -12.54 17.93 -6.35
C ALA A 312 -12.87 17.57 -7.81
N ASP A 313 -14.13 17.71 -8.24
CA ASP A 313 -14.58 17.33 -9.60
C ASP A 313 -14.08 15.95 -10.09
N GLY A 314 -13.92 15.01 -9.15
CA GLY A 314 -13.40 13.66 -9.43
C GLY A 314 -11.88 13.47 -9.33
N MET A 315 -11.11 14.49 -8.93
CA MET A 315 -9.64 14.46 -8.69
C MET A 315 -9.25 14.33 -7.22
#